data_AF-A0A816WSH6-F1
#
_entry.id   AF-A0A816WSH6-F1
#
_cell.length_a   1.000
_cell.length_b   1.000
_cell.length_c   1.000
_cell.angle_alpha   90.00
_cell.angle_beta   90.00
_cell.angle_gamma   90.00
#
_symmetry.space_group_name_H-M   'P 1'
#
loop_
_entity.id
_entity.type
_entity.pdbx_description
1 polymer ?
#
loop_
_entity_poly.entity_id
_entity_poly.type
_entity_poly.pdbx_seq_one_letter_code
_entity_poly.pdbx_strand_id
1 'polypeptide(L)'
;MSSTWIDISNLKKPLKFNEFSVNFNTDLYNAKPLPNDIQKKLDNRWNELLNDDKPGRILYNESKFRLHSIDWKANEDDDSKQLILNLGLTDYKSFICTQQQILPDEIRQHIEEDHLSHPLGVGCLLITSDNYFVFVKRSSACIDSPHMYDIPGGHAEPRNLKTNSKEDIIEEIISSTIAECVDETNVDRNSLLVDSFFFVIVVVRNQTQYGRPAIEFCLRMPKGGIDIEHQTTNQGTLDGGHSTFNNYATKKTLANSSFELALLITNAVQLKTLLGNKANHDTLWYVGLALVCASLLIQVVNACILVLMGTDDISKERRQHRLISLNNFSLILSVLLAIVNVVLNVIVAVDPQILAGTINGTKSA
;
A
#
# COMPACT_ATOMS: atom_id res chain seq x y z
N MET A 1 -16.18 20.36 18.38
CA MET A 1 -17.58 20.17 17.95
C MET A 1 -17.93 18.69 18.08
N SER A 2 -19.20 18.30 18.03
CA SER A 2 -19.57 16.89 17.86
C SER A 2 -19.58 16.54 16.38
N SER A 3 -19.24 15.31 16.03
CA SER A 3 -19.39 14.78 14.68
C SER A 3 -20.84 14.87 14.18
N THR A 4 -21.02 15.36 12.95
CA THR A 4 -22.32 15.52 12.28
C THR A 4 -22.29 14.80 10.94
N TRP A 5 -23.32 14.00 10.68
CA TRP A 5 -23.40 13.15 9.49
C TRP A 5 -24.62 13.54 8.66
N ILE A 6 -24.42 13.64 7.35
CA ILE A 6 -25.49 13.92 6.39
C ILE A 6 -25.65 12.70 5.50
N ASP A 7 -26.89 12.23 5.36
CA ASP A 7 -27.23 11.21 4.39
C ASP A 7 -27.17 11.80 2.98
N ILE A 8 -26.18 11.35 2.20
CA ILE A 8 -26.00 11.78 0.80
C ILE A 8 -26.55 10.77 -0.21
N SER A 9 -27.33 9.77 0.23
CA SER A 9 -28.02 8.82 -0.66
C SER A 9 -29.07 9.49 -1.56
N ASN A 10 -29.53 10.70 -1.19
CA ASN A 10 -30.56 11.47 -1.92
C ASN A 10 -29.99 12.40 -3.01
N LEU A 11 -28.75 12.19 -3.45
CA LEU A 11 -28.16 12.98 -4.53
C LEU A 11 -28.93 12.76 -5.84
N LYS A 12 -29.53 13.83 -6.38
CA LYS A 12 -30.24 13.80 -7.67
C LYS A 12 -29.32 13.53 -8.87
N LYS A 13 -28.02 13.84 -8.71
CA LYS A 13 -26.96 13.63 -9.70
C LYS A 13 -25.65 13.32 -8.96
N PRO A 14 -24.74 12.52 -9.56
CA PRO A 14 -23.40 12.35 -9.02
C PRO A 14 -22.65 13.69 -8.95
N LEU A 15 -21.81 13.89 -7.93
CA LEU A 15 -21.04 15.12 -7.80
C LEU A 15 -19.77 15.04 -8.65
N LYS A 16 -19.48 16.11 -9.39
CA LYS A 16 -18.22 16.28 -10.10
C LYS A 16 -17.09 16.59 -9.11
N PHE A 17 -15.86 16.44 -9.59
CA PHE A 17 -14.64 16.77 -8.86
C PHE A 17 -14.66 18.16 -8.21
N ASN A 18 -15.11 19.18 -8.95
CA ASN A 18 -15.17 20.56 -8.46
C ASN A 18 -16.35 20.85 -7.51
N GLU A 19 -17.29 19.90 -7.37
CA GLU A 19 -18.45 20.00 -6.48
C GLU A 19 -18.15 19.41 -5.08
N PHE A 20 -16.93 18.94 -4.82
CA PHE A 20 -16.46 18.58 -3.48
C PHE A 20 -15.21 19.37 -3.06
N SER A 21 -15.07 19.58 -1.76
CA SER A 21 -13.91 20.23 -1.15
C SER A 21 -13.60 19.60 0.21
N VAL A 22 -12.43 19.93 0.75
CA VAL A 22 -11.99 19.46 2.06
C VAL A 22 -11.71 20.64 2.98
N ASN A 23 -12.02 20.44 4.26
CA ASN A 23 -11.65 21.32 5.34
C ASN A 23 -10.77 20.54 6.31
N PHE A 24 -9.46 20.72 6.19
CA PHE A 24 -8.48 19.97 6.96
C PHE A 24 -8.01 20.76 8.17
N ASN A 25 -8.26 20.23 9.37
CA ASN A 25 -7.83 20.85 10.62
C ASN A 25 -7.70 19.79 11.73
N THR A 26 -6.47 19.55 12.18
CA THR A 26 -6.17 18.52 13.18
C THR A 26 -6.64 18.89 14.59
N ASP A 27 -6.72 20.18 14.92
CA ASP A 27 -7.15 20.63 16.25
C ASP A 27 -8.65 20.49 16.43
N LEU A 28 -9.41 20.60 15.34
CA LEU A 28 -10.87 20.54 15.34
C LEU A 28 -11.43 19.15 15.04
N TYR A 29 -10.78 18.39 14.16
CA TYR A 29 -11.37 17.20 13.53
C TYR A 29 -10.67 15.88 13.87
N ASN A 30 -9.61 15.91 14.69
CA ASN A 30 -9.06 14.68 15.27
C ASN A 30 -10.02 14.06 16.28
N ALA A 31 -9.83 12.77 16.57
CA ALA A 31 -10.54 12.11 17.64
C ALA A 31 -10.21 12.76 18.99
N LYS A 32 -11.21 12.93 19.85
CA LYS A 32 -11.00 13.44 21.21
C LYS A 32 -10.22 12.41 22.03
N PRO A 33 -9.33 12.88 22.93
CA PRO A 33 -8.58 11.97 23.79
C PRO A 33 -9.52 11.24 24.76
N LEU A 34 -9.24 9.96 24.97
CA LEU A 34 -9.90 9.16 26.01
C LEU A 34 -9.24 9.41 27.38
N PRO A 35 -9.91 9.05 28.49
CA PRO A 35 -9.27 9.02 29.81
C PRO A 35 -7.96 8.22 29.79
N ASN A 36 -6.94 8.70 30.52
CA ASN A 36 -5.58 8.16 30.47
C ASN A 36 -5.50 6.66 30.80
N ASP A 37 -6.32 6.19 31.72
CA ASP A 37 -6.41 4.77 32.08
C ASP A 37 -6.96 3.92 30.93
N ILE A 38 -7.99 4.41 30.24
CA ILE A 38 -8.57 3.75 29.06
C ILE A 38 -7.57 3.76 27.90
N GLN A 39 -6.92 4.90 27.64
CA GLN A 39 -5.89 5.00 26.60
C GLN A 39 -4.76 3.99 26.84
N LYS A 40 -4.29 3.87 28.09
CA LYS A 40 -3.26 2.88 28.45
C LYS A 40 -3.71 1.44 28.22
N LYS A 41 -4.99 1.12 28.48
CA LYS A 41 -5.55 -0.21 28.17
C LYS A 41 -5.55 -0.49 26.67
N LEU A 42 -5.91 0.50 25.84
CA LEU A 42 -5.86 0.37 24.38
C LEU A 42 -4.43 0.21 23.85
N ASP A 43 -3.47 0.91 24.45
CA ASP A 43 -2.06 0.81 24.10
C ASP A 43 -1.48 -0.57 24.43
N ASN A 44 -1.80 -1.12 25.62
CA ASN A 44 -1.41 -2.46 26.00
C ASN A 44 -1.95 -3.50 25.01
N ARG A 45 -3.23 -3.35 24.60
CA ARG A 45 -3.86 -4.25 23.65
C ARG A 45 -3.23 -4.18 22.26
N TRP A 46 -2.82 -3.00 21.80
CA TRP A 46 -2.03 -2.88 20.58
C TRP A 46 -0.69 -3.63 20.68
N ASN A 47 0.01 -3.50 21.81
CA ASN A 47 1.26 -4.21 22.05
C ASN A 47 1.08 -5.73 22.09
N GLU A 48 -0.03 -6.22 22.65
CA GLU A 48 -0.39 -7.65 22.58
C GLU A 48 -0.53 -8.11 21.13
N LEU A 49 -1.15 -7.30 20.25
CA LEU A 49 -1.30 -7.64 18.83
C LEU A 49 0.02 -7.64 18.06
N LEU A 50 0.91 -6.69 18.37
CA LEU A 50 2.25 -6.65 17.78
C LEU A 50 3.07 -7.89 18.13
N ASN A 51 2.88 -8.44 19.33
CA ASN A 51 3.62 -9.59 19.84
C ASN A 51 2.90 -10.94 19.63
N ASP A 52 1.73 -10.96 18.99
CA ASP A 52 0.97 -12.19 18.76
C ASP A 52 1.58 -12.93 17.55
N ASP A 53 2.09 -14.13 17.81
CA ASP A 53 2.92 -15.00 16.94
C ASP A 53 2.16 -15.63 15.75
N LYS A 54 1.16 -14.94 15.20
CA LYS A 54 0.43 -15.44 14.03
C LYS A 54 1.35 -15.49 12.79
N PRO A 55 1.53 -16.67 12.18
CA PRO A 55 2.46 -16.84 11.07
C PRO A 55 2.07 -15.95 9.90
N GLY A 56 3.05 -15.20 9.37
CA GLY A 56 2.88 -14.34 8.21
C GLY A 56 2.21 -12.98 8.48
N ARG A 57 1.90 -12.65 9.74
CA ARG A 57 1.34 -11.34 10.10
C ARG A 57 2.42 -10.41 10.63
N ILE A 58 2.66 -9.31 9.92
CA ILE A 58 3.47 -8.17 10.40
C ILE A 58 2.53 -6.98 10.52
N LEU A 59 2.36 -6.48 11.75
CA LEU A 59 1.53 -5.30 12.02
C LEU A 59 2.45 -4.09 12.24
N TYR A 60 2.08 -2.96 11.66
CA TYR A 60 2.71 -1.67 11.88
C TYR A 60 1.64 -0.59 11.94
N ASN A 61 1.94 0.51 12.62
CA ASN A 61 1.04 1.66 12.66
C ASN A 61 1.28 2.55 11.45
N GLU A 62 0.21 3.13 10.91
CA GLU A 62 0.25 3.99 9.73
C GLU A 62 -0.78 5.11 9.88
N SER A 63 -0.44 6.33 9.43
CA SER A 63 -1.34 7.46 9.51
C SER A 63 -2.47 7.37 8.48
N LYS A 64 -3.66 7.87 8.82
CA LYS A 64 -4.85 7.88 7.97
C LYS A 64 -5.59 9.21 8.14
N PHE A 65 -6.33 9.63 7.12
CA PHE A 65 -7.28 10.73 7.28
C PHE A 65 -8.46 10.29 8.14
N ARG A 66 -8.88 11.13 9.07
CA ARG A 66 -10.11 10.97 9.84
C ARG A 66 -11.21 11.80 9.22
N LEU A 67 -12.35 11.20 8.89
CA LEU A 67 -13.54 11.98 8.53
C LEU A 67 -14.35 12.28 9.79
N HIS A 68 -14.41 13.56 10.17
CA HIS A 68 -15.15 14.03 11.34
C HIS A 68 -16.63 14.30 11.03
N SER A 69 -16.89 15.02 9.93
CA SER A 69 -18.24 15.41 9.54
C SER A 69 -18.29 15.79 8.06
N ILE A 70 -19.50 15.86 7.54
CA ILE A 70 -19.79 16.27 6.17
C ILE A 70 -20.77 17.44 6.23
N ASP A 71 -20.45 18.53 5.52
CA ASP A 71 -21.31 19.70 5.42
C ASP A 71 -21.66 20.02 3.96
N TRP A 72 -22.80 20.68 3.76
CA TRP A 72 -23.17 21.26 2.47
C TRP A 72 -22.99 22.77 2.52
N LYS A 73 -22.23 23.32 1.57
CA LYS A 73 -22.17 24.75 1.33
C LYS A 73 -22.99 25.09 0.09
N ALA A 74 -24.03 25.91 0.25
CA ALA A 74 -24.75 26.47 -0.89
C ALA A 74 -23.85 27.46 -1.62
N ASN A 75 -23.86 27.42 -2.96
CA ASN A 75 -23.24 28.45 -3.77
C ASN A 75 -24.25 29.60 -3.92
N GLU A 76 -23.80 30.84 -3.69
CA GLU A 76 -24.70 32.01 -3.76
C GLU A 76 -25.09 32.36 -5.20
N ASP A 77 -24.27 31.96 -6.17
CA ASP A 77 -24.41 32.34 -7.59
C ASP A 77 -25.20 31.33 -8.45
N ASP A 78 -25.34 30.08 -8.00
CA ASP A 78 -26.06 29.00 -8.69
C ASP A 78 -26.49 27.98 -7.64
N ASP A 79 -27.77 27.56 -7.63
CA ASP A 79 -28.42 26.63 -6.67
C ASP A 79 -27.67 25.28 -6.42
N SER A 80 -26.53 25.09 -7.07
CA SER A 80 -25.47 24.15 -6.74
C SER A 80 -25.09 24.17 -5.24
N LYS A 81 -24.81 22.97 -4.72
CA LYS A 81 -24.25 22.77 -3.38
C LYS A 81 -22.89 22.09 -3.52
N GLN A 82 -21.92 22.60 -2.77
CA GLN A 82 -20.60 21.98 -2.64
C GLN A 82 -20.57 21.11 -1.39
N LEU A 83 -20.11 19.87 -1.53
CA LEU A 83 -19.88 18.96 -0.42
C LEU A 83 -18.55 19.30 0.26
N ILE A 84 -18.53 19.45 1.58
CA ILE A 84 -17.30 19.70 2.36
C ILE A 84 -17.05 18.52 3.28
N LEU A 85 -15.89 17.88 3.12
CA LEU A 85 -15.39 16.86 4.01
C LEU A 85 -14.52 17.51 5.09
N ASN A 86 -14.95 17.46 6.35
CA ASN A 86 -14.14 17.96 7.46
C ASN A 86 -13.20 16.85 7.93
N LEU A 87 -11.91 17.03 7.65
CA LEU A 87 -10.89 16.02 7.80
C LEU A 87 -9.91 16.38 8.92
N GLY A 88 -9.61 15.38 9.74
CA GLY A 88 -8.47 15.37 10.66
C GLY A 88 -7.51 14.25 10.31
N LEU A 89 -6.67 13.88 11.27
CA LEU A 89 -5.77 12.75 11.21
C LEU A 89 -6.15 11.71 12.27
N THR A 90 -5.84 10.46 11.93
CA THR A 90 -5.87 9.32 12.83
C THR A 90 -4.80 8.31 12.39
N ASP A 91 -4.83 7.11 12.94
CA ASP A 91 -3.93 6.04 12.57
C ASP A 91 -4.58 4.65 12.65
N TYR A 92 -3.90 3.68 12.06
CA TYR A 92 -4.37 2.31 11.99
C TYR A 92 -4.51 1.67 13.38
N LYS A 93 -3.58 1.95 14.30
CA LYS A 93 -3.66 1.50 15.69
C LYS A 93 -4.96 1.95 16.36
N SER A 94 -5.31 3.22 16.25
CA SER A 94 -6.51 3.79 16.85
C SER A 94 -7.76 3.16 16.26
N PHE A 95 -7.81 2.95 14.94
CA PHE A 95 -8.91 2.25 14.29
C PHE A 95 -9.09 0.82 14.82
N ILE A 96 -8.01 0.04 14.87
CA ILE A 96 -8.02 -1.32 15.38
C ILE A 96 -8.53 -1.36 16.82
N CYS A 97 -7.97 -0.51 17.69
CA CYS A 97 -8.24 -0.52 19.12
C CYS A 97 -9.56 0.16 19.52
N THR A 98 -10.21 0.96 18.67
CA THR A 98 -11.48 1.64 19.01
C THR A 98 -12.68 1.11 18.24
N GLN A 99 -12.48 0.52 17.06
CA GLN A 99 -13.58 0.15 16.15
C GLN A 99 -13.55 -1.31 15.66
N GLN A 100 -12.38 -1.87 15.34
CA GLN A 100 -12.34 -3.19 14.70
C GLN A 100 -12.33 -4.34 15.71
N GLN A 101 -11.69 -4.15 16.87
CA GLN A 101 -11.64 -5.19 17.89
C GLN A 101 -12.89 -5.26 18.75
N ILE A 102 -13.21 -6.47 19.18
CA ILE A 102 -14.13 -6.68 20.30
C ILE A 102 -13.41 -6.19 21.56
N LEU A 103 -14.02 -5.20 22.21
CA LEU A 103 -13.52 -4.59 23.43
C LEU A 103 -14.38 -5.01 24.63
N PRO A 104 -13.78 -5.23 25.82
CA PRO A 104 -14.54 -5.39 27.06
C PRO A 104 -15.41 -4.17 27.36
N ASP A 105 -16.56 -4.38 27.99
CA ASP A 105 -17.53 -3.32 28.33
C ASP A 105 -16.89 -2.20 29.16
N GLU A 106 -15.96 -2.54 30.05
CA GLU A 106 -15.22 -1.57 30.85
C GLU A 106 -14.48 -0.51 30.04
N ILE A 107 -14.00 -0.86 28.84
CA ILE A 107 -13.37 0.05 27.88
C ILE A 107 -14.44 0.67 26.99
N ARG A 108 -15.32 -0.16 26.42
CA ARG A 108 -16.27 0.25 25.38
C ARG A 108 -17.22 1.35 25.84
N GLN A 109 -17.66 1.32 27.10
CA GLN A 109 -18.58 2.32 27.65
C GLN A 109 -18.03 3.76 27.65
N HIS A 110 -16.70 3.92 27.58
CA HIS A 110 -16.04 5.23 27.55
C HIS A 110 -15.84 5.75 26.11
N ILE A 111 -16.07 4.92 25.09
CA ILE A 111 -15.81 5.25 23.69
C ILE A 111 -17.11 5.67 23.01
N GLU A 112 -17.31 6.98 22.97
CA GLU A 112 -18.34 7.64 22.15
C GLU A 112 -17.84 7.98 20.73
N GLU A 113 -18.75 8.44 19.88
CA GLU A 113 -18.51 8.76 18.46
C GLU A 113 -17.29 9.68 18.24
N ASP A 114 -17.14 10.73 19.04
CA ASP A 114 -16.04 11.68 18.90
C ASP A 114 -14.66 11.11 19.30
N HIS A 115 -14.63 9.95 19.97
CA HIS A 115 -13.39 9.23 20.32
C HIS A 115 -13.00 8.21 19.24
N LEU A 116 -13.89 7.91 18.29
CA LEU A 116 -13.62 6.93 17.24
C LEU A 116 -12.64 7.50 16.21
N SER A 117 -11.77 6.62 15.73
CA SER A 117 -10.74 6.91 14.74
C SER A 117 -11.34 7.37 13.40
N HIS A 118 -12.43 6.74 12.95
CA HIS A 118 -13.12 6.97 11.68
C HIS A 118 -12.17 7.22 10.49
N PRO A 119 -11.25 6.28 10.21
CA PRO A 119 -10.36 6.43 9.06
C PRO A 119 -11.18 6.43 7.78
N LEU A 120 -10.98 7.45 6.94
CA LEU A 120 -11.67 7.60 5.66
C LEU A 120 -11.19 6.51 4.69
N GLY A 121 -12.07 5.57 4.36
CA GLY A 121 -11.86 4.66 3.23
C GLY A 121 -12.12 5.36 1.90
N VAL A 122 -11.51 4.85 0.84
CA VAL A 122 -11.82 5.21 -0.54
C VAL A 122 -12.21 3.96 -1.30
N GLY A 123 -13.23 4.04 -2.16
CA GLY A 123 -13.63 2.91 -3.00
C GLY A 123 -14.06 3.36 -4.39
N CYS A 124 -14.02 2.41 -5.31
CA CYS A 124 -14.16 2.63 -6.75
C CYS A 124 -15.17 1.64 -7.33
N LEU A 125 -16.37 2.13 -7.64
CA LEU A 125 -17.32 1.41 -8.49
C LEU A 125 -16.90 1.57 -9.96
N LEU A 126 -16.12 0.60 -10.44
CA LEU A 126 -15.64 0.56 -11.82
C LEU A 126 -16.71 -0.01 -12.76
N ILE A 127 -16.98 0.71 -13.83
CA ILE A 127 -17.88 0.33 -14.93
C ILE A 127 -17.05 0.08 -16.18
N THR A 128 -17.15 -1.12 -16.74
CA THR A 128 -16.48 -1.49 -17.99
C THR A 128 -17.09 -0.80 -19.21
N SER A 129 -16.38 -0.84 -20.33
CA SER A 129 -16.81 -0.17 -21.58
C SER A 129 -18.14 -0.72 -22.13
N ASP A 130 -18.46 -1.96 -21.77
CA ASP A 130 -19.66 -2.71 -22.15
C ASP A 130 -20.75 -2.74 -21.05
N ASN A 131 -20.61 -1.88 -20.02
CA ASN A 131 -21.59 -1.61 -18.95
C ASN A 131 -21.74 -2.68 -17.85
N TYR A 132 -20.69 -3.40 -17.50
CA TYR A 132 -20.67 -4.24 -16.30
C TYR A 132 -19.99 -3.53 -15.13
N PHE A 133 -20.41 -3.89 -13.91
CA PHE A 133 -19.72 -3.50 -12.69
C PHE A 133 -18.64 -4.52 -12.33
N VAL A 134 -17.51 -4.02 -11.87
CA VAL A 134 -16.39 -4.86 -11.42
C VAL A 134 -16.48 -5.04 -9.91
N PHE A 135 -16.45 -6.30 -9.47
CA PHE A 135 -16.36 -6.68 -8.06
C PHE A 135 -15.17 -7.59 -7.85
N VAL A 136 -14.53 -7.46 -6.70
CA VAL A 136 -13.43 -8.32 -6.25
C VAL A 136 -13.94 -9.26 -5.17
N LYS A 137 -13.47 -10.51 -5.17
CA LYS A 137 -13.84 -11.49 -4.13
C LYS A 137 -12.76 -11.51 -3.05
N ARG A 138 -13.15 -11.23 -1.81
CA ARG A 138 -12.23 -11.20 -0.66
C ARG A 138 -11.77 -12.61 -0.29
N SER A 139 -10.51 -12.71 0.13
CA SER A 139 -9.91 -13.96 0.59
C SER A 139 -10.60 -14.48 1.86
N SER A 140 -10.57 -15.80 2.04
CA SER A 140 -11.00 -16.46 3.27
C SER A 140 -10.14 -16.09 4.47
N ALA A 141 -8.89 -15.70 4.22
CA ALA A 141 -7.91 -15.36 5.25
C ALA A 141 -8.03 -13.91 5.73
N CYS A 142 -8.88 -13.08 5.10
CA CYS A 142 -9.12 -11.72 5.55
C CYS A 142 -9.88 -11.71 6.88
N ILE A 143 -9.47 -10.84 7.80
CA ILE A 143 -10.16 -10.65 9.08
C ILE A 143 -11.53 -10.02 8.86
N ASP A 144 -11.59 -8.99 8.00
CA ASP A 144 -12.83 -8.29 7.68
C ASP A 144 -13.52 -8.93 6.48
N SER A 145 -14.78 -9.32 6.67
CA SER A 145 -15.71 -9.80 5.63
C SER A 145 -15.11 -10.88 4.71
N PRO A 146 -14.62 -12.02 5.25
CA PRO A 146 -14.05 -13.09 4.43
C PRO A 146 -15.08 -13.65 3.45
N HIS A 147 -14.63 -14.03 2.25
CA HIS A 147 -15.45 -14.56 1.14
C HIS A 147 -16.49 -13.63 0.52
N MET A 148 -16.65 -12.41 1.03
CA MET A 148 -17.61 -11.45 0.49
C MET A 148 -17.09 -10.80 -0.80
N TYR A 149 -18.01 -10.29 -1.61
CA TYR A 149 -17.66 -9.40 -2.72
C TYR A 149 -17.45 -7.99 -2.20
N ASP A 150 -16.49 -7.30 -2.79
CA ASP A 150 -16.13 -5.91 -2.51
C ASP A 150 -15.98 -5.16 -3.84
N ILE A 151 -15.92 -3.84 -3.75
CA ILE A 151 -15.44 -2.99 -4.85
C ILE A 151 -13.96 -2.69 -4.63
N PRO A 152 -13.18 -2.43 -5.69
CA PRO A 152 -11.80 -2.00 -5.53
C PRO A 152 -11.68 -0.78 -4.64
N GLY A 153 -10.78 -0.79 -3.67
CA GLY A 153 -10.66 0.30 -2.71
C GLY A 153 -9.63 0.08 -1.62
N GLY A 154 -9.43 1.11 -0.81
CA GLY A 154 -8.40 1.14 0.22
C GLY A 154 -8.46 2.40 1.06
N HIS A 155 -7.31 3.03 1.28
CA HIS A 155 -7.21 4.26 2.07
C HIS A 155 -6.17 5.21 1.51
N ALA A 156 -6.58 6.46 1.32
CA ALA A 156 -5.67 7.58 1.11
C ALA A 156 -4.69 7.74 2.29
N GLU A 157 -3.43 8.04 2.00
CA GLU A 157 -2.38 8.08 3.03
C GLU A 157 -1.82 9.49 3.22
N PRO A 158 -1.99 10.13 4.39
CA PRO A 158 -1.48 11.48 4.66
C PRO A 158 0.02 11.65 4.45
N ARG A 159 0.81 10.57 4.53
CA ARG A 159 2.26 10.61 4.29
C ARG A 159 2.64 10.92 2.84
N ASN A 160 1.72 10.74 1.89
CA ASN A 160 1.94 11.00 0.47
C ASN A 160 1.74 12.49 0.12
N LEU A 161 1.21 13.28 1.06
CA LEU A 161 1.01 14.72 0.87
C LEU A 161 2.34 15.44 0.69
N LYS A 162 2.41 16.31 -0.33
CA LYS A 162 3.52 17.22 -0.58
C LYS A 162 3.39 18.48 0.29
N THR A 163 2.13 18.87 0.55
CA THR A 163 1.67 20.03 1.29
C THR A 163 0.38 19.66 2.03
N ASN A 164 0.01 20.42 3.07
CA ASN A 164 -1.30 20.25 3.71
C ASN A 164 -2.38 21.14 3.07
N SER A 165 -2.25 21.44 1.76
CA SER A 165 -3.25 22.24 1.04
C SER A 165 -4.50 21.41 0.74
N LYS A 166 -5.62 22.08 0.50
CA LYS A 166 -6.88 21.41 0.19
C LYS A 166 -6.78 20.63 -1.11
N GLU A 167 -6.11 21.22 -2.10
CA GLU A 167 -5.92 20.67 -3.44
C GLU A 167 -5.08 19.40 -3.39
N ASP A 168 -4.01 19.38 -2.58
CA ASP A 168 -3.13 18.22 -2.46
C ASP A 168 -3.80 17.04 -1.73
N ILE A 169 -4.61 17.33 -0.70
CA ILE A 169 -5.41 16.30 -0.01
C ILE A 169 -6.47 15.70 -0.96
N ILE A 170 -7.11 16.55 -1.75
CA ILE A 170 -8.06 16.13 -2.77
C ILE A 170 -7.38 15.28 -3.85
N GLU A 171 -6.19 15.68 -4.32
CA GLU A 171 -5.36 14.93 -5.26
C GLU A 171 -5.01 13.54 -4.70
N GLU A 172 -4.59 13.45 -3.44
CA GLU A 172 -4.26 12.19 -2.78
C GLU A 172 -5.47 11.25 -2.66
N ILE A 173 -6.65 11.75 -2.26
CA ILE A 173 -7.87 10.94 -2.17
C ILE A 173 -8.23 10.31 -3.52
N ILE A 174 -8.07 11.06 -4.61
CA ILE A 174 -8.39 10.57 -5.95
C ILE A 174 -7.31 9.65 -6.49
N SER A 175 -6.05 10.06 -6.35
CA SER A 175 -4.91 9.29 -6.82
C SER A 175 -4.87 7.92 -6.16
N SER A 176 -5.12 7.85 -4.84
CA SER A 176 -5.24 6.59 -4.11
C SER A 176 -6.42 5.75 -4.61
N THR A 177 -7.60 6.34 -4.82
CA THR A 177 -8.76 5.61 -5.40
C THR A 177 -8.41 4.97 -6.75
N ILE A 178 -7.75 5.71 -7.64
CA ILE A 178 -7.34 5.22 -8.96
C ILE A 178 -6.25 4.14 -8.81
N ALA A 179 -5.28 4.36 -7.93
CA ALA A 179 -4.20 3.41 -7.66
C ALA A 179 -4.74 2.08 -7.16
N GLU A 180 -5.62 2.08 -6.15
CA GLU A 180 -6.25 0.87 -5.61
C GLU A 180 -7.07 0.14 -6.69
N CYS A 181 -7.81 0.90 -7.52
CA CYS A 181 -8.53 0.33 -8.65
C CYS A 181 -7.58 -0.39 -9.63
N VAL A 182 -6.47 0.25 -10.01
CA VAL A 182 -5.45 -0.33 -10.90
C VAL A 182 -4.75 -1.53 -10.26
N ASP A 183 -4.42 -1.45 -8.98
CA ASP A 183 -3.66 -2.47 -8.27
C ASP A 183 -4.49 -3.74 -8.04
N GLU A 184 -5.79 -3.60 -7.74
CA GLU A 184 -6.68 -4.74 -7.50
C GLU A 184 -7.27 -5.34 -8.79
N THR A 185 -7.51 -4.52 -9.82
CA THR A 185 -8.15 -4.99 -11.08
C THR A 185 -7.17 -5.18 -12.23
N ASN A 186 -5.96 -4.62 -12.13
CA ASN A 186 -4.95 -4.61 -13.18
C ASN A 186 -5.37 -3.90 -14.48
N VAL A 187 -6.36 -3.01 -14.44
CA VAL A 187 -6.70 -2.15 -15.58
C VAL A 187 -5.58 -1.17 -15.89
N ASP A 188 -5.43 -0.81 -17.16
CA ASP A 188 -4.45 0.19 -17.57
C ASP A 188 -4.79 1.56 -16.99
N ARG A 189 -3.83 2.17 -16.27
CA ARG A 189 -3.99 3.46 -15.62
C ARG A 189 -4.30 4.58 -16.63
N ASN A 190 -3.67 4.55 -17.81
CA ASN A 190 -3.88 5.60 -18.81
C ASN A 190 -5.31 5.58 -19.35
N SER A 191 -5.86 4.37 -19.53
CA SER A 191 -7.25 4.19 -19.94
C SER A 191 -8.25 4.80 -18.94
N LEU A 192 -7.91 4.88 -17.65
CA LEU A 192 -8.74 5.54 -16.62
C LEU A 192 -8.59 7.07 -16.56
N LEU A 193 -7.55 7.64 -17.16
CA LEU A 193 -7.24 9.08 -17.05
C LEU A 193 -7.69 9.90 -18.26
N VAL A 194 -7.86 9.25 -19.43
CA VAL A 194 -8.06 9.95 -20.70
C VAL A 194 -9.53 10.32 -20.95
N ASP A 195 -10.50 9.57 -20.42
CA ASP A 195 -11.93 9.74 -20.75
C ASP A 195 -12.90 9.29 -19.63
N SER A 196 -12.41 9.00 -18.43
CA SER A 196 -13.26 8.54 -17.34
C SER A 196 -14.00 9.68 -16.67
N PHE A 197 -15.32 9.53 -16.58
CA PHE A 197 -16.11 10.38 -15.70
C PHE A 197 -15.84 9.99 -14.25
N PHE A 198 -15.22 10.89 -13.49
CA PHE A 198 -14.98 10.71 -12.06
C PHE A 198 -16.09 11.43 -11.29
N PHE A 199 -16.95 10.66 -10.63
CA PHE A 199 -17.99 11.20 -9.78
C PHE A 199 -17.88 10.69 -8.35
N VAL A 200 -18.02 11.58 -7.37
CA VAL A 200 -18.33 11.18 -6.01
C VAL A 200 -19.78 10.70 -6.01
N ILE A 201 -19.98 9.45 -5.59
CA ILE A 201 -21.31 8.84 -5.53
C ILE A 201 -21.91 9.10 -4.15
N VAL A 202 -21.20 8.67 -3.09
CA VAL A 202 -21.74 8.58 -1.75
C VAL A 202 -20.63 8.52 -0.70
N VAL A 203 -20.93 8.92 0.53
CA VAL A 203 -20.13 8.60 1.70
C VAL A 203 -20.96 7.61 2.52
N VAL A 204 -20.48 6.38 2.61
CA VAL A 204 -21.15 5.29 3.32
C VAL A 204 -20.56 5.12 4.70
N ARG A 205 -21.37 4.61 5.64
CA ARG A 205 -20.93 4.27 6.99
C ARG A 205 -21.09 2.78 7.23
N ASN A 206 -19.99 2.09 7.49
CA ASN A 206 -20.00 0.69 7.83
C ASN A 206 -20.44 0.49 9.29
N GLN A 207 -21.71 0.13 9.50
CA GLN A 207 -22.30 -0.04 10.84
C GLN A 207 -21.66 -1.17 11.64
N THR A 208 -21.09 -2.20 10.99
CA THR A 208 -20.39 -3.28 11.72
C THR A 208 -19.04 -2.83 12.29
N GLN A 209 -18.51 -1.69 11.82
CA GLN A 209 -17.26 -1.08 12.29
C GLN A 209 -17.53 0.27 12.98
N TYR A 210 -18.63 0.37 13.73
CA TYR A 210 -19.06 1.58 14.44
C TYR A 210 -19.14 2.81 13.51
N GLY A 211 -19.69 2.58 12.31
CA GLY A 211 -19.92 3.60 11.31
C GLY A 211 -18.65 4.17 10.70
N ARG A 212 -17.59 3.36 10.53
CA ARG A 212 -16.40 3.75 9.76
C ARG A 212 -16.82 4.30 8.39
N PRO A 213 -16.38 5.50 8.01
CA PRO A 213 -16.77 6.11 6.74
C PRO A 213 -15.90 5.64 5.56
N ALA A 214 -16.50 5.60 4.38
CA ALA A 214 -15.79 5.49 3.11
C ALA A 214 -16.44 6.41 2.07
N ILE A 215 -15.62 7.06 1.24
CA ILE A 215 -16.07 7.81 0.06
C ILE A 215 -15.99 6.91 -1.16
N GLU A 216 -17.10 6.79 -1.88
CA GLU A 216 -17.24 5.91 -3.03
C GLU A 216 -17.28 6.73 -4.32
N PHE A 217 -16.41 6.37 -5.26
CA PHE A 217 -16.28 7.01 -6.55
C PHE A 217 -16.78 6.08 -7.66
N CYS A 218 -17.38 6.65 -8.71
CA CYS A 218 -17.70 5.92 -9.94
C CYS A 218 -16.63 6.21 -10.98
N LEU A 219 -16.04 5.16 -11.56
CA LEU A 219 -15.17 5.28 -12.72
C LEU A 219 -15.78 4.49 -13.87
N ARG A 220 -15.74 5.06 -15.08
CA ARG A 220 -16.18 4.38 -16.30
C ARG A 220 -15.01 4.27 -17.28
N MET A 221 -14.76 3.06 -17.78
CA MET A 221 -13.75 2.83 -18.80
C MET A 221 -14.20 3.42 -20.15
N PRO A 222 -13.26 3.97 -20.95
CA PRO A 222 -13.57 4.47 -22.29
C PRO A 222 -14.04 3.35 -23.24
N LYS A 223 -14.84 3.74 -24.25
CA LYS A 223 -15.28 2.81 -25.30
C LYS A 223 -14.06 2.27 -26.07
N GLY A 224 -13.86 0.95 -26.05
CA GLY A 224 -12.72 0.28 -26.71
C GLY A 224 -11.49 0.08 -25.83
N GLY A 225 -11.56 0.40 -24.53
CA GLY A 225 -10.54 -0.01 -23.55
C GLY A 225 -10.50 -1.53 -23.39
N ILE A 226 -9.31 -2.09 -23.20
CA ILE A 226 -9.05 -3.53 -23.06
C ILE A 226 -10.06 -4.14 -22.07
N ASP A 227 -10.84 -5.11 -22.54
CA ASP A 227 -11.80 -5.85 -21.71
C ASP A 227 -11.06 -6.42 -20.50
N ILE A 228 -11.55 -6.09 -19.30
CA ILE A 228 -11.32 -6.96 -18.14
C ILE A 228 -11.93 -8.29 -18.60
N GLU A 229 -11.11 -9.30 -18.86
CA GLU A 229 -11.58 -10.60 -19.37
C GLU A 229 -12.86 -10.98 -18.62
N HIS A 230 -13.97 -11.05 -19.34
CA HIS A 230 -15.26 -11.44 -18.79
C HIS A 230 -15.12 -12.85 -18.19
N GLN A 231 -14.81 -12.93 -16.90
CA GLN A 231 -15.09 -14.12 -16.12
C GLN A 231 -16.60 -14.14 -15.85
N THR A 232 -17.39 -14.27 -16.92
CA THR A 232 -18.80 -14.60 -16.84
C THR A 232 -18.93 -15.92 -16.09
N THR A 233 -19.65 -15.84 -14.99
CA THR A 233 -20.15 -16.92 -14.14
C THR A 233 -21.04 -17.87 -14.93
N ASN A 234 -20.45 -18.70 -15.78
CA ASN A 234 -21.10 -19.93 -16.22
C ASN A 234 -20.67 -21.07 -15.30
N GLN A 235 -21.66 -21.66 -14.64
CA GLN A 235 -21.52 -22.84 -13.79
C GLN A 235 -20.70 -23.93 -14.49
N GLY A 236 -19.55 -24.26 -13.91
CA GLY A 236 -18.71 -25.37 -14.34
C GLY A 236 -17.27 -25.17 -13.91
N THR A 237 -16.91 -25.77 -12.78
CA THR A 237 -15.54 -25.91 -12.24
C THR A 237 -14.80 -24.62 -11.83
N LEU A 238 -14.54 -24.57 -10.53
CA LEU A 238 -13.70 -23.61 -9.81
C LEU A 238 -12.28 -23.62 -10.39
N ASP A 239 -11.85 -22.57 -11.10
CA ASP A 239 -10.42 -22.26 -11.35
C ASP A 239 -10.19 -20.77 -11.76
N GLY A 240 -11.10 -19.85 -11.39
CA GLY A 240 -11.06 -18.45 -11.83
C GLY A 240 -10.30 -17.46 -10.91
N GLY A 241 -10.01 -17.83 -9.66
CA GLY A 241 -9.28 -16.97 -8.71
C GLY A 241 -7.77 -16.86 -8.97
N HIS A 242 -7.29 -17.49 -10.04
CA HIS A 242 -5.88 -17.59 -10.37
C HIS A 242 -5.32 -16.36 -11.10
N SER A 243 -6.04 -15.73 -12.02
CA SER A 243 -5.40 -14.73 -12.90
C SER A 243 -5.03 -13.41 -12.20
N THR A 244 -5.86 -12.89 -11.30
CA THR A 244 -5.61 -11.60 -10.62
C THR A 244 -4.58 -11.71 -9.49
N PHE A 245 -4.67 -12.75 -8.65
CA PHE A 245 -3.63 -13.03 -7.65
C PHE A 245 -2.30 -13.35 -8.31
N ASN A 246 -2.32 -14.11 -9.42
CA ASN A 246 -1.10 -14.40 -10.17
C ASN A 246 -0.55 -13.14 -10.83
N ASN A 247 -1.35 -12.15 -11.24
CA ASN A 247 -0.85 -10.87 -11.74
C ASN A 247 -0.25 -9.98 -10.64
N TYR A 248 -0.83 -9.90 -9.44
CA TYR A 248 -0.22 -9.19 -8.30
C TYR A 248 1.06 -9.90 -7.82
N ALA A 249 1.00 -11.22 -7.64
CA ALA A 249 2.17 -12.04 -7.34
C ALA A 249 3.24 -11.94 -8.43
N THR A 250 2.84 -11.82 -9.70
CA THR A 250 3.74 -11.59 -10.84
C THR A 250 4.31 -10.19 -10.80
N LYS A 251 3.52 -9.12 -10.54
CA LYS A 251 4.05 -7.74 -10.38
C LYS A 251 5.02 -7.65 -9.21
N LYS A 252 4.72 -8.30 -8.08
CA LYS A 252 5.62 -8.37 -6.92
C LYS A 252 6.90 -9.14 -7.26
N THR A 253 6.78 -10.27 -7.95
CA THR A 253 7.93 -11.03 -8.45
C THR A 253 8.74 -10.20 -9.46
N LEU A 254 8.09 -9.48 -10.38
CA LEU A 254 8.71 -8.60 -11.36
C LEU A 254 9.43 -7.40 -10.71
N ALA A 255 8.84 -6.80 -9.67
CA ALA A 255 9.46 -5.73 -8.90
C ALA A 255 10.71 -6.25 -8.17
N ASN A 256 10.63 -7.41 -7.52
CA ASN A 256 11.80 -8.10 -6.95
C ASN A 256 12.85 -8.42 -8.03
N SER A 257 12.43 -8.93 -9.19
CA SER A 257 13.33 -9.21 -10.33
C SER A 257 13.99 -7.94 -10.88
N SER A 258 13.29 -6.80 -10.87
CA SER A 258 13.82 -5.52 -11.35
C SER A 258 14.91 -4.97 -10.43
N PHE A 259 14.73 -5.08 -9.11
CA PHE A 259 15.75 -4.74 -8.14
C PHE A 259 17.00 -5.61 -8.30
N GLU A 260 16.84 -6.92 -8.51
CA GLU A 260 17.95 -7.84 -8.73
C GLU A 260 18.70 -7.59 -10.05
N LEU A 261 17.98 -7.23 -11.11
CA LEU A 261 18.60 -6.84 -12.37
C LEU A 261 19.48 -5.59 -12.22
N ALA A 262 19.04 -4.59 -11.45
CA ALA A 262 19.83 -3.40 -11.17
C ALA A 262 21.12 -3.74 -10.40
N LEU A 263 21.03 -4.65 -9.42
CA LEU A 263 22.20 -5.15 -8.69
C LEU A 263 23.14 -5.96 -9.59
N LEU A 264 22.62 -6.78 -10.50
CA LEU A 264 23.41 -7.54 -11.48
C LEU A 264 24.19 -6.60 -12.41
N ILE A 265 23.53 -5.58 -12.94
CA ILE A 265 24.17 -4.57 -13.80
C ILE A 265 25.27 -3.84 -13.03
N THR A 266 25.01 -3.46 -11.78
CA THR A 266 25.99 -2.80 -10.91
C THR A 266 27.21 -3.69 -10.67
N ASN A 267 27.01 -4.97 -10.35
CA ASN A 267 28.08 -5.94 -10.16
C ASN A 267 28.88 -6.20 -11.45
N ALA A 268 28.22 -6.26 -12.60
CA ALA A 268 28.89 -6.42 -13.89
C ALA A 268 29.78 -5.22 -14.23
N VAL A 269 29.33 -4.01 -13.90
CA VAL A 269 30.14 -2.79 -14.02
C VAL A 269 31.33 -2.82 -13.06
N GLN A 270 31.12 -3.17 -11.78
CA GLN A 270 32.20 -3.30 -10.80
C GLN A 270 33.24 -4.36 -11.19
N LEU A 271 32.80 -5.51 -11.69
CA LEU A 271 33.67 -6.57 -12.18
C LEU A 271 34.54 -6.06 -13.35
N LYS A 272 33.92 -5.35 -14.30
CA LYS A 272 34.64 -4.74 -15.42
C LYS A 272 35.68 -3.73 -14.92
N THR A 273 35.34 -2.91 -13.93
CA THR A 273 36.27 -1.94 -13.32
C THR A 273 37.46 -2.64 -12.65
N LEU A 274 37.21 -3.70 -11.86
CA LEU A 274 38.25 -4.48 -11.22
C LEU A 274 39.17 -5.19 -12.22
N LEU A 275 38.62 -5.77 -13.29
CA LEU A 275 39.40 -6.44 -14.35
C LEU A 275 40.12 -5.45 -15.28
N GLY A 276 39.62 -4.22 -15.42
CA GLY A 276 40.22 -3.17 -16.23
C GLY A 276 41.45 -2.53 -15.59
N ASN A 277 41.54 -2.57 -14.26
CA ASN A 277 42.69 -2.06 -13.52
C ASN A 277 43.85 -3.06 -13.54
N LYS A 278 44.83 -2.84 -14.42
CA LYS A 278 46.03 -3.69 -14.58
C LYS A 278 47.20 -3.33 -13.64
N ALA A 279 47.02 -2.38 -12.73
CA ALA A 279 48.07 -1.92 -11.82
C ALA A 279 47.92 -2.62 -10.45
N ASN A 280 48.98 -3.31 -10.01
CA ASN A 280 49.18 -4.03 -8.74
C ASN A 280 47.92 -4.57 -8.04
N HIS A 281 47.74 -5.90 -8.12
CA HIS A 281 46.71 -6.62 -7.37
C HIS A 281 47.02 -6.61 -5.87
N ASP A 282 46.61 -5.56 -5.18
CA ASP A 282 46.67 -5.47 -3.72
C ASP A 282 45.58 -6.36 -3.08
N THR A 283 45.69 -6.63 -1.77
CA THR A 283 44.76 -7.51 -1.03
C THR A 283 43.28 -7.08 -1.21
N LEU A 284 43.01 -5.78 -1.27
CA LEU A 284 41.66 -5.23 -1.48
C LEU A 284 41.09 -5.60 -2.86
N TRP A 285 41.94 -5.74 -3.88
CA TRP A 285 41.52 -6.17 -5.21
C TRP A 285 41.02 -7.62 -5.18
N TYR A 286 41.76 -8.53 -4.53
CA TYR A 286 41.35 -9.93 -4.39
C TYR A 286 40.08 -10.07 -3.53
N VAL A 287 39.95 -9.28 -2.47
CA VAL A 287 38.73 -9.25 -1.64
C VAL A 287 37.53 -8.74 -2.43
N GLY A 288 37.69 -7.63 -3.16
CA GLY A 288 36.64 -7.07 -4.02
C GLY A 288 36.23 -8.06 -5.12
N LEU A 289 37.19 -8.71 -5.78
CA LEU A 289 36.91 -9.72 -6.81
C LEU A 289 36.15 -10.92 -6.23
N ALA A 290 36.58 -11.44 -5.08
CA ALA A 290 35.90 -12.55 -4.41
C ALA A 290 34.46 -12.20 -4.03
N LEU A 291 34.23 -11.00 -3.50
CA LEU A 291 32.91 -10.50 -3.12
C LEU A 291 31.99 -10.29 -4.34
N VAL A 292 32.50 -9.75 -5.46
CA VAL A 292 31.71 -9.59 -6.69
C VAL A 292 31.32 -10.96 -7.25
N CYS A 293 32.26 -11.91 -7.32
CA CYS A 293 31.97 -13.27 -7.76
C CYS A 293 30.95 -13.98 -6.85
N ALA A 294 31.07 -13.81 -5.52
CA ALA A 294 30.10 -14.34 -4.57
C ALA A 294 28.71 -13.71 -4.76
N SER A 295 28.64 -12.38 -4.97
CA SER A 295 27.38 -11.66 -5.22
C SER A 295 26.70 -12.13 -6.51
N LEU A 296 27.46 -12.33 -7.60
CA LEU A 296 26.94 -12.89 -8.86
C LEU A 296 26.41 -14.32 -8.70
N LEU A 297 27.12 -15.17 -7.95
CA LEU A 297 26.67 -16.55 -7.69
C LEU A 297 25.37 -16.57 -6.89
N ILE A 298 25.28 -15.74 -5.86
CA ILE A 298 24.08 -15.59 -5.04
C ILE A 298 22.90 -15.09 -5.88
N GLN A 299 23.11 -14.13 -6.80
CA GLN A 299 22.08 -13.62 -7.71
C GLN A 299 21.53 -14.71 -8.64
N VAL A 300 22.38 -15.58 -9.18
CA VAL A 300 21.93 -16.72 -10.01
C VAL A 300 21.07 -17.68 -9.21
N VAL A 301 21.46 -17.98 -7.96
CA VAL A 301 20.66 -18.83 -7.08
C VAL A 301 19.30 -18.19 -6.79
N ASN A 302 19.26 -16.89 -6.49
CA ASN A 302 18.00 -16.21 -6.21
C ASN A 302 17.07 -16.15 -7.43
N ALA A 303 17.62 -15.84 -8.60
CA ALA A 303 16.89 -15.82 -9.86
C ALA A 303 16.26 -17.20 -10.16
N CYS A 304 17.00 -18.29 -9.92
CA CYS A 304 16.45 -19.64 -10.05
C CYS A 304 15.28 -19.89 -9.08
N ILE A 305 15.38 -19.45 -7.82
CA ILE A 305 14.29 -19.59 -6.83
C ILE A 305 13.05 -18.80 -7.27
N LEU A 306 13.22 -17.57 -7.75
CA LEU A 306 12.13 -16.73 -8.22
C LEU A 306 11.44 -17.32 -9.46
N VAL A 307 12.20 -17.88 -10.40
CA VAL A 307 11.63 -18.60 -11.57
C VAL A 307 10.83 -19.81 -11.10
N LEU A 308 11.37 -20.61 -10.18
CA LEU A 308 10.64 -21.77 -9.64
C LEU A 308 9.34 -21.35 -8.95
N MET A 309 9.37 -20.27 -8.16
CA MET A 309 8.19 -19.69 -7.54
C MET A 309 7.16 -19.17 -8.56
N GLY A 310 7.61 -18.54 -9.65
CA GLY A 310 6.73 -18.01 -10.69
C GLY A 310 6.10 -19.08 -11.58
N THR A 311 6.67 -20.27 -11.65
CA THR A 311 6.12 -21.41 -12.41
C THR A 311 5.15 -22.29 -11.63
N ASP A 312 5.11 -22.15 -10.30
CA ASP A 312 4.33 -23.02 -9.43
C ASP A 312 2.99 -22.37 -9.04
N ASP A 313 1.96 -23.21 -9.00
CA ASP A 313 0.60 -22.76 -8.75
C ASP A 313 0.26 -22.73 -7.25
N ILE A 314 -0.04 -21.54 -6.74
CA ILE A 314 -0.17 -21.24 -5.29
C ILE A 314 -1.48 -21.80 -4.70
N SER A 315 -2.49 -22.16 -5.51
CA SER A 315 -3.80 -22.63 -5.00
C SER A 315 -3.79 -23.99 -4.32
N LYS A 316 -2.71 -24.76 -4.49
CA LYS A 316 -2.59 -26.07 -3.85
C LYS A 316 -2.04 -25.89 -2.44
N GLU A 317 -2.91 -26.02 -1.44
CA GLU A 317 -2.60 -25.94 0.01
C GLU A 317 -1.34 -26.74 0.39
N ARG A 318 -1.14 -27.90 -0.25
CA ARG A 318 0.04 -28.78 -0.04
C ARG A 318 1.38 -28.19 -0.53
N ARG A 319 1.36 -27.29 -1.52
CA ARG A 319 2.55 -26.62 -2.09
C ARG A 319 2.78 -25.23 -1.50
N GLN A 320 1.76 -24.65 -0.88
CA GLN A 320 1.81 -23.32 -0.27
C GLN A 320 2.93 -23.23 0.80
N HIS A 321 3.12 -24.25 1.62
CA HIS A 321 4.22 -24.29 2.60
C HIS A 321 5.61 -24.24 1.95
N ARG A 322 5.80 -24.93 0.81
CA ARG A 322 7.06 -24.90 0.06
C ARG A 322 7.29 -23.52 -0.56
N LEU A 323 6.26 -22.92 -1.14
CA LEU A 323 6.33 -21.59 -1.77
C LEU A 323 6.59 -20.49 -0.75
N ILE A 324 5.96 -20.56 0.43
CA ILE A 324 6.25 -19.66 1.54
C ILE A 324 7.70 -19.82 2.01
N SER A 325 8.20 -21.06 2.13
CA SER A 325 9.59 -21.30 2.52
C SER A 325 10.59 -20.79 1.49
N LEU A 326 10.35 -21.01 0.19
CA LEU A 326 11.18 -20.50 -0.89
C LEU A 326 11.14 -18.97 -0.97
N ASN A 327 9.96 -18.36 -0.78
CA ASN A 327 9.81 -16.91 -0.73
C ASN A 327 10.60 -16.29 0.43
N ASN A 328 10.49 -16.87 1.63
CA ASN A 328 11.23 -16.39 2.80
C ASN A 328 12.74 -16.56 2.60
N PHE A 329 13.18 -17.67 2.00
CA PHE A 329 14.59 -17.88 1.67
C PHE A 329 15.09 -16.87 0.63
N SER A 330 14.30 -16.61 -0.42
CA SER A 330 14.63 -15.61 -1.45
C SER A 330 14.74 -14.21 -0.86
N LEU A 331 13.82 -13.84 0.05
CA LEU A 331 13.86 -12.55 0.75
C LEU A 331 15.14 -12.38 1.56
N ILE A 332 15.55 -13.40 2.32
CA ILE A 332 16.80 -13.38 3.09
C ILE A 332 18.00 -13.19 2.15
N LEU A 333 17.99 -13.90 1.01
CA LEU A 333 19.05 -13.81 0.01
C LEU A 333 19.15 -12.41 -0.62
N SER A 334 18.01 -11.79 -0.92
CA SER A 334 17.95 -10.41 -1.45
C SER A 334 18.50 -9.38 -0.45
N VAL A 335 18.25 -9.55 0.85
CA VAL A 335 18.82 -8.67 1.90
C VAL A 335 20.33 -8.85 2.00
N LEU A 336 20.83 -10.09 1.99
CA LEU A 336 22.27 -10.36 2.01
C LEU A 336 22.97 -9.78 0.78
N LEU A 337 22.35 -9.88 -0.41
CA LEU A 337 22.86 -9.27 -1.64
C LEU A 337 22.96 -7.75 -1.52
N ALA A 338 21.95 -7.09 -0.97
CA ALA A 338 22.00 -5.64 -0.75
C ALA A 338 23.17 -5.25 0.16
N ILE A 339 23.39 -5.97 1.26
CA ILE A 339 24.51 -5.72 2.19
C ILE A 339 25.85 -5.92 1.50
N VAL A 340 26.05 -7.04 0.80
CA VAL A 340 27.29 -7.33 0.07
C VAL A 340 27.56 -6.25 -0.99
N ASN A 341 26.53 -5.82 -1.72
CA ASN A 341 26.69 -4.80 -2.76
C ASN A 341 26.97 -3.40 -2.20
N VAL A 342 26.48 -3.08 -1.00
CA VAL A 342 26.88 -1.86 -0.28
C VAL A 342 28.37 -1.92 0.09
N VAL A 343 28.84 -3.03 0.66
CA VAL A 343 30.26 -3.22 1.01
C VAL A 343 31.15 -3.17 -0.23
N LEU A 344 30.73 -3.81 -1.33
CA LEU A 344 31.41 -3.76 -2.62
C LEU A 344 31.51 -2.35 -3.17
N ASN A 345 30.42 -1.58 -3.12
CA ASN A 345 30.45 -0.18 -3.54
C ASN A 345 31.47 0.63 -2.73
N VAL A 346 31.58 0.40 -1.41
CA VAL A 346 32.61 1.07 -0.60
C VAL A 346 34.01 0.64 -1.02
N ILE A 347 34.27 -0.66 -1.17
CA ILE A 347 35.61 -1.16 -1.53
C ILE A 347 36.05 -0.68 -2.92
N VAL A 348 35.13 -0.65 -3.90
CA VAL A 348 35.41 -0.23 -5.27
C VAL A 348 35.47 1.31 -5.41
N ALA A 349 34.71 2.06 -4.59
CA ALA A 349 34.74 3.52 -4.59
C ALA A 349 35.93 4.14 -3.85
N VAL A 350 36.60 3.38 -2.97
CA VAL A 350 37.83 3.83 -2.31
C VAL A 350 38.99 3.77 -3.32
N ASP A 351 39.33 4.93 -3.86
CA ASP A 351 40.56 5.15 -4.62
C ASP A 351 41.77 4.79 -3.72
N PRO A 352 42.67 3.88 -4.15
CA PRO A 352 43.89 3.54 -3.42
C PRO A 352 44.73 4.76 -3.01
N GLN A 353 44.62 5.87 -3.73
CA GLN A 353 45.33 7.12 -3.41
C GLN A 353 44.81 7.81 -2.13
N ILE A 354 43.53 7.66 -1.80
CA ILE A 354 42.91 8.29 -0.62
C ILE A 354 43.30 7.54 0.66
N LEU A 355 43.35 6.21 0.61
CA LEU A 355 43.73 5.38 1.76
C LEU A 355 45.22 5.52 2.13
N ALA A 356 46.09 5.65 1.13
CA ALA A 356 47.53 5.89 1.34
C ALA A 356 47.82 7.27 1.95
N GLY A 357 47.02 8.29 1.64
CA GLY A 357 47.13 9.63 2.22
C GLY A 357 46.73 9.70 3.70
N THR A 358 45.73 8.92 4.12
CA THR A 358 45.27 8.90 5.53
C THR A 358 46.23 8.14 6.44
N ILE A 359 46.90 7.10 5.95
CA ILE A 359 47.85 6.31 6.76
C ILE A 359 49.20 7.03 6.93
N ASN A 360 49.65 7.80 5.93
CA ASN A 360 50.91 8.55 6.00
C ASN A 360 50.78 9.92 6.71
N GLY A 361 49.56 10.44 6.88
CA GLY A 361 49.29 11.72 7.56
C GLY A 361 49.43 11.71 9.08
N THR A 362 49.81 10.58 9.71
CA THR A 362 50.03 10.49 11.17
C THR A 362 51.50 10.32 11.58
N LYS A 363 52.45 10.46 10.64
CA LYS A 363 53.90 10.46 10.94
C LYS A 363 54.62 11.64 10.27
N SER A 364 54.33 12.85 10.71
CA SER A 364 55.28 13.97 10.63
C SER A 364 54.95 14.99 11.72
N ALA A 365 55.57 14.80 12.89
CA ALA A 365 55.90 15.86 13.84
C ALA A 365 57.42 16.04 13.80
#